data_AF-A0A7Y2NBB6-F1
#
_entry.id   AF-A0A7Y2NBB6-F1
#
_cell.length_a   1.000
_cell.length_b   1.000
_cell.length_c   1.000
_cell.angle_alpha   90.00
_cell.angle_beta   90.00
_cell.angle_gamma   90.00
#
_symmetry.space_group_name_H-M   'P 1'
#
loop_
_entity.id
_entity.type
_entity.pdbx_description
1 polymer ?
#
loop_
_entity_poly.entity_id
_entity_poly.type
_entity_poly.pdbx_seq_one_letter_code
_entity_poly.pdbx_strand_id
1 'polypeptide(L)' 'SGARGFIAEFGTTTAGGEIEHFFDPSGDIPIALGGTRGVPLTFFFEPGGDLSYFQPGVIDERTLALQIDELLERTR' A
#
# COMPACT_ATOMS: atom_id res chain seq x y z
N SER A 1 20.53 -0.74 -2.30
CA SER A 1 20.46 0.46 -1.43
C SER A 1 19.10 1.14 -1.43
N GLY A 2 18.15 0.80 -2.32
CA GLY A 2 16.83 1.46 -2.42
C GLY A 2 15.91 1.27 -1.21
N ALA A 3 15.79 0.06 -0.65
CA ALA A 3 14.86 -0.23 0.45
C ALA A 3 15.07 0.64 1.71
N ARG A 4 16.32 0.99 2.06
CA ARG A 4 16.60 1.89 3.19
C ARG A 4 16.25 3.35 2.87
N GLY A 5 16.42 3.78 1.62
CA GLY A 5 16.02 5.12 1.16
C GLY A 5 14.51 5.28 1.18
N PHE A 6 13.79 4.27 0.66
CA PHE A 6 12.34 4.22 0.69
C PHE A 6 11.77 4.23 2.12
N ILE A 7 12.33 3.43 3.03
CA ILE A 7 11.93 3.43 4.46
C ILE A 7 12.27 4.77 5.14
N ALA A 8 13.35 5.45 4.74
CA ALA A 8 13.66 6.77 5.29
C ALA A 8 12.73 7.87 4.76
N GLU A 9 12.25 7.76 3.51
CA GLU A 9 11.36 8.73 2.88
C GLU A 9 9.89 8.50 3.25
N PHE A 10 9.45 7.24 3.34
CA PHE A 10 8.05 6.86 3.53
C PHE A 10 7.80 5.99 4.77
N GLY A 11 8.85 5.40 5.36
CA GLY A 11 8.74 4.36 6.38
C GLY A 11 8.56 4.85 7.82
N THR A 12 8.58 6.16 8.07
CA THR A 12 8.27 6.73 9.40
C THR A 12 7.27 7.88 9.35
N THR A 13 7.05 8.51 8.20
CA THR A 13 6.10 9.62 8.06
C THR A 13 5.64 9.66 6.60
N THR A 14 4.49 9.07 6.30
CA THR A 14 3.76 9.42 5.08
C THR A 14 3.15 10.81 5.27
N ALA A 15 2.68 11.45 4.19
CA ALA A 15 2.03 12.77 4.26
C ALA A 15 0.83 12.85 5.25
N GLY A 16 0.36 11.72 5.78
CA GLY A 16 -0.69 11.62 6.80
C GLY A 16 -0.25 11.10 8.19
N GLY A 17 1.03 10.76 8.45
CA GLY A 17 1.50 10.26 9.75
C GLY A 17 2.43 9.02 9.70
N GLU A 18 2.72 8.44 10.86
CA GLU A 18 3.47 7.17 11.01
C GLU A 18 2.71 6.00 10.36
N ILE A 19 3.43 5.05 9.75
CA ILE A 19 2.82 3.81 9.26
C ILE A 19 2.31 3.02 10.48
N GLU A 20 1.01 2.77 10.51
CA GLU A 20 0.41 1.94 11.55
C GLU A 20 0.58 0.45 11.21
N HIS A 21 0.96 -0.34 12.21
CA HIS A 21 1.12 -1.78 12.10
C HIS A 21 0.02 -2.49 12.89
N PHE A 22 -0.84 -3.20 12.18
CA PHE A 22 -1.91 -4.02 12.77
C PHE A 22 -1.60 -5.52 12.59
N PHE A 23 -2.05 -6.34 13.54
CA PHE A 23 -1.92 -7.79 13.47
C PHE A 23 -3.28 -8.44 13.22
N ASP A 24 -3.41 -9.15 12.10
CA ASP A 24 -4.59 -9.93 11.72
C ASP A 24 -4.31 -11.43 11.93
N PRO A 25 -4.71 -12.02 13.07
CA PRO A 25 -4.46 -13.43 13.34
C PRO A 25 -5.29 -14.39 12.49
N SER A 26 -6.47 -13.96 11.99
CA SER A 26 -7.33 -14.85 11.18
C SER A 26 -6.96 -14.79 9.70
N GLY A 27 -6.33 -13.69 9.26
CA GLY A 27 -5.97 -13.47 7.87
C GLY A 27 -7.20 -13.19 6.99
N ASP A 28 -8.31 -12.76 7.59
CA ASP A 28 -9.55 -12.53 6.87
C ASP A 28 -9.62 -11.10 6.30
N ILE A 29 -8.86 -10.14 6.83
CA ILE A 29 -8.85 -8.76 6.31
C ILE A 29 -8.43 -8.75 4.83
N PRO A 30 -7.30 -9.36 4.42
CA PRO A 30 -6.93 -9.39 3.02
C PRO A 30 -7.97 -10.08 2.12
N ILE A 31 -8.69 -11.08 2.63
CA ILE A 31 -9.78 -11.74 1.88
C ILE A 31 -10.97 -10.79 1.72
N ALA A 32 -11.37 -10.10 2.78
CA ALA A 32 -12.48 -9.14 2.76
C ALA A 32 -12.21 -7.97 1.79
N LEU A 33 -10.94 -7.62 1.58
CA LEU A 33 -10.50 -6.62 0.61
C LEU A 33 -10.36 -7.16 -0.83
N GLY A 34 -10.76 -8.42 -1.09
CA GLY A 34 -10.72 -9.04 -2.42
C GLY A 34 -9.40 -9.74 -2.77
N GLY A 35 -8.47 -9.86 -1.84
CA GLY A 35 -7.21 -10.57 -1.98
C GLY A 35 -7.26 -12.03 -1.54
N THR A 36 -6.11 -12.54 -1.07
CA THR A 36 -5.96 -13.91 -0.55
C THR A 36 -5.23 -13.89 0.79
N ARG A 37 -5.04 -15.05 1.42
CA ARG A 37 -4.15 -15.15 2.61
C ARG A 37 -2.66 -15.14 2.25
N GLY A 38 -2.30 -15.27 0.97
CA GLY A 38 -0.91 -15.26 0.53
C GLY A 38 -0.33 -13.86 0.63
N VAL A 39 0.85 -13.74 1.21
CA VAL A 39 1.60 -12.47 1.35
C VAL A 39 2.88 -12.50 0.49
N PRO A 40 3.42 -11.34 0.06
CA PRO A 40 2.95 -9.98 0.31
C PRO A 40 1.79 -9.55 -0.61
N LEU A 41 1.00 -8.58 -0.14
CA LEU A 41 -0.09 -7.94 -0.86
C LEU A 41 -0.01 -6.43 -0.64
N THR A 42 -0.29 -5.65 -1.68
CA THR A 42 -0.38 -4.19 -1.59
C THR A 42 -1.69 -3.72 -2.20
N PHE A 43 -2.43 -2.92 -1.44
CA PHE A 43 -3.73 -2.36 -1.83
C PHE A 43 -3.62 -0.84 -1.86
N PHE A 44 -4.17 -0.22 -2.89
CA PHE A 44 -4.21 1.23 -3.09
C PHE A 44 -5.66 1.67 -3.12
N PHE A 45 -6.02 2.60 -2.24
CA PHE A 45 -7.40 3.08 -2.09
C PHE A 45 -7.50 4.56 -2.48
N GLU A 46 -8.58 4.93 -3.15
CA GLU A 46 -8.94 6.31 -3.44
C GLU A 46 -9.46 7.03 -2.19
N PRO A 47 -9.47 8.38 -2.18
CA PRO A 47 -10.23 9.14 -1.19
C PRO A 47 -11.71 8.70 -1.22
N GLY A 48 -12.20 8.12 -0.13
CA GLY A 48 -13.54 7.51 -0.06
C GLY A 48 -13.51 6.02 0.28
N GLY A 49 -12.34 5.38 0.17
CA GLY A 49 -12.15 3.98 0.56
C GLY A 49 -12.37 2.97 -0.57
N ASP A 50 -12.60 3.43 -1.80
CA ASP A 50 -12.72 2.57 -2.97
C ASP A 50 -11.34 2.02 -3.38
N LEU A 51 -11.26 0.73 -3.72
CA LEU A 51 -10.02 0.10 -4.15
C LEU A 51 -9.68 0.55 -5.58
N SER A 52 -8.57 1.27 -5.75
CA SER A 52 -8.05 1.71 -7.05
C SER A 52 -7.20 0.61 -7.71
N TYR A 53 -6.29 0.01 -6.95
CA TYR A 53 -5.32 -0.95 -7.48
C TYR A 53 -4.93 -1.99 -6.43
N PHE A 54 -4.66 -3.21 -6.90
CA PHE A 54 -4.26 -4.35 -6.08
C PHE A 54 -3.07 -5.05 -6.74
N GLN A 55 -1.98 -5.18 -5.98
CA GLN A 55 -0.77 -5.92 -6.37
C GLN A 55 -0.63 -7.18 -5.50
N PRO A 56 -0.83 -8.38 -6.08
CA PRO A 56 -0.45 -9.62 -5.44
C PRO A 56 1.06 -9.88 -5.62
N GLY A 57 1.70 -10.37 -4.56
CA GLY A 57 3.14 -10.65 -4.58
C GLY A 57 3.99 -9.40 -4.38
N VAL A 58 5.30 -9.54 -4.62
CA VAL A 58 6.25 -8.45 -4.38
C VAL A 58 5.98 -7.31 -5.34
N ILE A 59 5.77 -6.11 -4.80
CA ILE A 59 5.71 -4.88 -5.57
C ILE A 59 7.11 -4.33 -5.79
N ASP A 60 7.41 -3.92 -7.02
CA ASP A 60 8.63 -3.19 -7.32
C ASP A 60 8.46 -1.68 -7.09
N GLU A 61 9.58 -0.98 -6.89
CA GLU A 61 9.60 0.45 -6.56
C GLU A 61 8.97 1.32 -7.65
N ARG A 62 9.10 0.95 -8.93
CA ARG A 62 8.54 1.70 -10.05
C ARG A 62 7.02 1.60 -10.05
N THR A 63 6.49 0.38 -9.86
CA THR A 63 5.05 0.13 -9.79
C THR A 63 4.45 0.86 -8.60
N LEU A 64 5.12 0.83 -7.44
CA LEU A 64 4.68 1.57 -6.26
C LEU A 64 4.60 3.08 -6.50
N ALA A 65 5.66 3.69 -7.06
CA ALA A 65 5.70 5.12 -7.35
C ALA A 65 4.59 5.55 -8.32
N LEU A 66 4.41 4.80 -9.42
CA LEU A 66 3.38 5.07 -10.41
C LEU A 66 1.98 5.09 -9.79
N GLN A 67 1.66 4.12 -8.94
CA GLN A 67 0.32 4.02 -8.34
C GLN A 67 0.07 5.12 -7.29
N ILE A 68 1.12 5.60 -6.60
CA ILE A 68 1.01 6.77 -5.73
C ILE A 68 0.73 8.04 -6.56
N ASP A 69 1.48 8.25 -7.65
CA ASP A 69 1.30 9.41 -8.52
C ASP A 69 -0.12 9.46 -9.11
N GLU A 70 -0.64 8.32 -9.59
CA GLU A 70 -2.01 8.22 -10.10
C GLU A 70 -3.07 8.62 -9.05
N LEU A 71 -2.90 8.23 -7.78
CA LEU A 71 -3.80 8.63 -6.70
C LEU A 71 -3.73 10.13 -6.40
N LEU A 72 -2.53 10.70 -6.41
CA LEU A 72 -2.32 12.13 -6.17
C LEU A 72 -2.90 12.99 -7.29
N GLU A 73 -2.82 12.54 -8.54
CA GLU A 73 -3.40 13.24 -9.69
C GLU A 73 -4.94 13.27 -9.64
N ARG A 74 -5.58 12.19 -9.19
CA ARG A 74 -7.06 12.12 -9.05
C ARG A 74 -7.62 12.98 -7.93
N THR A 75 -6.78 13.40 -6.98
CA THR A 75 -7.18 14.20 -5.81
C THR A 75 -6.99 15.70 -6.03
N ARG A 76 -6.43 16.13 -7.17
CA ARG A 76 -6.26 17.54 -7.57
C ARG A 76 -7.49 18.08 -8.29
#